data_AF-A0A1Y4N9Y1-F1
#
_entry.id   AF-A0A1Y4N9Y1-F1
#
_cell.length_a   1.000
_cell.length_b   1.000
_cell.length_c   1.000
_cell.angle_alpha   90.00
_cell.angle_beta   90.00
_cell.angle_gamma   90.00
#
_symmetry.space_group_name_H-M   'P 1'
#
loop_
_entity.id
_entity.type
_entity.pdbx_description
1 polymer ?
#
loop_
_entity_poly.entity_id
_entity_poly.type
_entity_poly.pdbx_seq_one_letter_code
_entity_poly.pdbx_strand_id
1 'polypeptide(L)' 'MDEKLLRYTLRVDRLLFKKFRYIAESEGRSANKEIEQFLKKRVAEYEKENGKIPVDSE' A
#
# COMPACT_ATOMS: atom_id res chain seq x y z
N MET A 1 1.70 12.33 18.17
CA MET A 1 1.33 10.89 18.07
C MET A 1 1.66 10.48 16.64
N ASP A 2 2.95 10.31 16.36
CA ASP A 2 3.52 10.34 15.00
C ASP A 2 4.42 9.13 14.73
N GLU A 3 4.27 8.07 15.52
CA GLU A 3 5.26 6.97 15.60
C GLU A 3 4.91 5.72 14.78
N LYS A 4 3.96 5.77 13.84
CA LYS A 4 3.58 4.60 13.03
C LYS A 4 3.68 4.78 11.52
N LEU A 5 4.16 5.93 11.02
CA LEU A 5 4.37 6.13 9.59
C LEU A 5 5.81 5.78 9.20
N LEU A 6 6.00 4.55 8.73
CA LEU A 6 7.27 4.09 8.20
C LEU A 6 7.52 4.71 6.81
N ARG A 7 8.62 5.45 6.66
CA ARG A 7 9.06 5.95 5.35
C ARG A 7 9.77 4.82 4.61
N TYR A 8 9.06 4.15 3.73
CA TYR A 8 9.62 3.10 2.89
C TYR A 8 9.91 3.61 1.48
N THR A 9 11.14 3.43 1.00
CA THR A 9 11.51 3.75 -0.38
C THR A 9 11.34 2.49 -1.24
N LEU A 10 10.26 2.43 -2.01
CA LEU A 10 9.98 1.30 -2.91
C LEU A 10 10.69 1.52 -4.25
N ARG A 11 11.55 0.57 -4.65
CA ARG A 11 12.09 0.53 -6.01
C ARG A 11 11.06 -0.11 -6.93
N VAL A 12 10.51 0.68 -7.84
CA VAL A 12 9.58 0.21 -8.88
C VAL A 12 10.09 0.60 -10.25
N ASP A 13 9.66 -0.14 -11.26
CA ASP A 13 9.90 0.25 -12.64
C ASP A 13 9.26 1.61 -12.95
N ARG A 14 9.96 2.44 -13.74
CA ARG A 14 9.52 3.80 -14.06
C ARG A 14 8.20 3.80 -14.84
N LEU A 15 7.97 2.85 -15.74
CA LEU A 15 6.73 2.75 -16.52
C LEU A 15 5.57 2.30 -15.63
N LEU A 16 5.83 1.36 -14.72
CA LEU A 16 4.84 0.93 -13.74
C LEU A 16 4.41 2.11 -12.85
N PHE A 17 5.37 2.89 -12.34
CA PHE A 17 5.07 4.06 -11.51
C PHE A 17 4.26 5.13 -12.25
N LYS A 18 4.53 5.34 -13.54
CA LYS A 18 3.74 6.26 -14.37
C LYS A 18 2.29 5.81 -14.50
N LYS A 19 2.05 4.54 -14.80
CA LYS A 19 0.69 3.97 -14.88
C LYS A 19 -0.01 4.06 -13.53
N PHE A 20 0.72 3.77 -12.45
CA PHE A 20 0.19 3.85 -11.10
C PHE A 20 -0.20 5.28 -10.73
N ARG A 21 0.64 6.26 -11.06
CA ARG A 21 0.32 7.69 -10.84
C ARG A 21 -0.93 8.12 -11.61
N TYR A 22 -1.09 7.65 -12.85
CA TYR A 22 -2.30 7.92 -13.63
C TYR A 22 -3.57 7.39 -12.96
N ILE A 23 -3.53 6.17 -12.39
CA ILE A 23 -4.65 5.59 -11.64
C ILE A 23 -4.95 6.42 -10.39
N ALA A 24 -3.92 6.77 -9.61
CA ALA A 24 -4.07 7.56 -8.40
C ALA A 24 -4.66 8.96 -8.70
N GLU A 25 -4.18 9.63 -9.76
CA GLU A 25 -4.72 10.91 -10.22
C GLU A 25 -6.18 10.78 -10.66
N SER A 26 -6.53 9.69 -11.35
CA SER A 26 -7.91 9.41 -11.74
C SER A 26 -8.85 9.18 -10.55
N GLU A 27 -8.36 8.63 -9.44
CA GLU A 27 -9.11 8.45 -8.18
C GLU A 27 -9.03 9.69 -7.27
N GLY A 28 -8.32 10.76 -7.66
CA GLY A 28 -8.11 11.96 -6.84
C GLY A 28 -7.23 11.73 -5.60
N ARG A 29 -6.39 10.68 -5.62
CA ARG A 29 -5.50 10.29 -4.52
C ARG A 29 -4.05 10.58 -4.89
N SER A 30 -3.23 10.82 -3.86
CA SER A 30 -1.77 10.78 -4.06
C SER A 30 -1.32 9.34 -4.27
N ALA A 31 -0.25 9.14 -5.04
CA ALA A 31 0.33 7.82 -5.26
C ALA A 31 0.58 7.08 -3.93
N ASN A 32 1.11 7.77 -2.91
CA ASN A 32 1.32 7.17 -1.59
C ASN A 32 0.02 6.69 -0.93
N LYS A 33 -1.06 7.47 -1.00
CA LYS A 33 -2.34 7.10 -0.41
C LYS A 33 -2.97 5.91 -1.12
N GLU A 34 -2.79 5.81 -2.43
CA GLU A 34 -3.24 4.65 -3.20
C GLU A 34 -2.42 3.39 -2.87
N ILE A 35 -1.09 3.50 -2.70
CA ILE A 35 -0.25 2.37 -2.27
C ILE A 35 -0.70 1.87 -0.90
N GLU A 36 -0.98 2.77 0.04
CA GLU A 36 -1.47 2.41 1.37
C GLU A 36 -2.82 1.66 1.30
N GLN A 37 -3.76 2.15 0.49
CA GLN A 37 -5.04 1.48 0.27
C GLN A 37 -4.87 0.10 -0.38
N PHE A 38 -3.97 -0.01 -1.35
CA PHE A 38 -3.65 -1.29 -2.00
C PHE A 38 -3.07 -2.31 -1.02
N LEU A 39 -2.13 -1.89 -0.15
CA LEU A 39 -1.57 -2.74 0.90
C LEU A 39 -2.65 -3.19 1.88
N LYS A 40 -3.50 -2.28 2.37
CA LYS A 40 -4.60 -2.61 3.28
C LYS A 40 -5.57 -3.62 2.67
N LYS A 41 -5.98 -3.41 1.41
CA LYS A 41 -6.84 -4.35 0.68
C LYS A 41 -6.17 -5.71 0.56
N ARG A 42 -4.90 -5.75 0.15
CA ARG A 42 -4.16 -7.00 -0.03
C ARG A 42 -4.02 -7.79 1.27
N VAL A 43 -3.73 -7.11 2.39
CA VAL A 43 -3.69 -7.74 3.72
C VAL A 43 -5.06 -8.27 4.10
N ALA A 44 -6.13 -7.48 3.95
CA ALA A 44 -7.49 -7.92 4.29
C ALA A 44 -7.98 -9.11 3.44
N GLU A 45 -7.67 -9.11 2.14
CA GLU A 45 -7.97 -10.24 1.24
C GLU A 45 -7.19 -11.48 1.65
N TYR A 46 -5.90 -11.33 1.95
CA TYR A 46 -5.07 -12.44 2.40
C TYR A 46 -5.53 -12.98 3.77
N GLU A 47 -5.87 -12.13 4.73
CA GLU A 47 -6.40 -12.54 6.03
C GLU A 47 -7.75 -13.26 5.91
N LYS A 48 -8.57 -12.89 4.92
CA LYS A 48 -9.84 -13.53 4.64
C LYS A 48 -9.66 -14.94 4.04
N GLU A 49 -8.65 -15.12 3.19
CA GLU A 49 -8.40 -16.38 2.48
C GLU A 49 -7.53 -17.36 3.29
N ASN A 50 -6.45 -16.87 3.90
CA ASN A 50 -5.44 -17.68 4.59
C ASN A 50 -5.56 -17.65 6.12
N GLY A 51 -6.47 -16.83 6.68
CA GLY A 51 -6.57 -16.58 8.12
C GLY A 51 -5.66 -15.44 8.60
N LYS A 52 -5.88 -14.99 9.85
CA LYS A 52 -5.17 -13.83 10.42
C LYS A 52 -3.66 -14.03 10.35
N ILE A 53 -2.97 -13.02 9.83
CA ILE A 53 -1.50 -13.01 9.79
C ILE A 53 -1.02 -12.80 11.23
N PRO A 54 -0.31 -13.77 11.84
CA PRO A 54 0.30 -13.54 13.14
C PRO A 54 1.49 -12.59 12.93
N VAL A 55 1.26 -11.30 13.16
CA VAL A 55 2.33 -10.32 13.29
C VAL A 55 2.68 -10.21 14.77
N ASP A 56 3.86 -10.71 15.14
CA ASP A 56 4.43 -10.49 16.46
C ASP A 56 4.74 -8.99 16.56
N SER A 57 4.04 -8.30 17.47
CA SER A 57 4.29 -6.89 17.75
C SER A 57 5.36 -6.83 18.82
N GLU A 58 6.63 -6.74 18.40
CA GLU A 58 7.70 -6.18 19.23
C GLU A 58 7.57 -4.66 19.34
#